data_AF-A0A2D7LK70-F1
#
_entry.id   AF-A0A2D7LK70-F1
#
_cell.length_a   1.000
_cell.length_b   1.000
_cell.length_c   1.000
_cell.angle_alpha   90.00
_cell.angle_beta   90.00
_cell.angle_gamma   90.00
#
_symmetry.space_group_name_H-M   'P 1'
#
loop_
_entity.id
_entity.type
_entity.pdbx_description
1 polymer ?
#
loop_
_entity_poly.entity_id
_entity_poly.type
_entity_poly.pdbx_seq_one_letter_code
_entity_poly.pdbx_strand_id
1 'polypeptide(L)'
;MSSMYQSSSFNEAGVTRPYAQIPKTPDFSNVFNKVTAPAAGVVQEAPNSVILNNAGSYKFCYTTSASLAGSTLDPTDYISGSVLDGDSGPIELPIQPVAWAAAGAAAKTGDVTFVYKGVK
;
A
#
# COMPACT_ATOMS: atom_id res chain seq x y z
N MET A 1 -65.76 18.40 15.05
CA MET A 1 -64.54 17.95 15.74
C MET A 1 -63.83 16.95 14.86
N SER A 2 -62.54 17.17 14.64
CA SER A 2 -61.51 16.20 14.20
C SER A 2 -61.70 15.53 12.84
N SER A 3 -60.66 15.20 12.08
CA SER A 3 -59.24 15.52 12.06
C SER A 3 -58.76 14.83 10.79
N MET A 4 -57.85 15.47 10.04
CA MET A 4 -56.96 14.80 9.11
C MET A 4 -56.38 13.52 9.72
N TYR A 5 -55.99 12.53 8.90
CA TYR A 5 -54.59 12.09 8.88
C TYR A 5 -54.30 11.27 7.62
N GLN A 6 -53.24 11.69 6.92
CA GLN A 6 -52.52 10.93 5.91
C GLN A 6 -52.15 9.55 6.45
N SER A 7 -52.39 8.49 5.70
CA SER A 7 -51.76 7.20 5.96
C SER A 7 -50.33 7.23 5.42
N SER A 8 -49.41 7.73 6.23
CA SER A 8 -48.00 7.37 6.12
C SER A 8 -47.90 5.84 6.20
N SER A 9 -47.20 5.24 5.24
CA SER A 9 -46.93 3.81 5.20
C SER A 9 -46.09 3.41 6.41
N PHE A 10 -46.74 2.99 7.49
CA PHE A 10 -46.11 2.29 8.59
C PHE A 10 -46.12 0.80 8.28
N ASN A 11 -44.96 0.16 8.37
CA ASN A 11 -44.91 -1.28 8.52
C ASN A 11 -45.55 -1.64 9.87
N GLU A 12 -46.56 -2.50 9.81
CA GLU A 12 -47.20 -3.08 11.00
C GLU A 12 -46.13 -3.52 12.00
N ALA A 13 -46.29 -3.05 13.23
CA ALA A 13 -45.50 -3.32 14.43
C ALA A 13 -44.52 -2.25 14.95
N GLY A 14 -44.38 -1.06 14.37
CA GLY A 14 -43.78 0.10 15.10
C GLY A 14 -42.38 -0.10 15.70
N VAL A 15 -41.65 -1.13 15.29
CA VAL A 15 -40.28 -1.40 15.75
C VAL A 15 -39.34 -0.88 14.67
N THR A 16 -38.68 0.25 14.96
CA THR A 16 -37.44 0.62 14.28
C THR A 16 -36.40 -0.44 14.62
N ARG A 17 -36.28 -1.48 13.78
CA ARG A 17 -35.17 -2.42 13.90
C ARG A 17 -33.89 -1.60 13.69
N PRO A 18 -32.99 -1.49 14.67
CA PRO A 18 -31.73 -0.81 14.44
C PRO A 18 -31.05 -1.53 13.28
N TYR A 19 -30.48 -0.75 12.36
CA TYR A 19 -29.51 -1.16 11.36
C TYR A 19 -28.73 -2.34 11.94
N ALA A 20 -29.00 -3.55 11.44
CA ALA A 20 -28.30 -4.72 11.91
C ALA A 20 -26.84 -4.48 11.53
N GLN A 21 -26.01 -4.09 12.50
CA GLN A 21 -24.57 -4.17 12.37
C GLN A 21 -24.27 -5.66 12.28
N ILE A 22 -24.31 -6.18 11.05
CA ILE A 22 -23.68 -7.44 10.72
C ILE A 22 -22.20 -7.08 10.78
N PRO A 23 -21.42 -7.58 11.76
CA PRO A 23 -19.98 -7.41 11.73
C PRO A 23 -19.52 -8.03 10.42
N LYS A 24 -19.03 -7.21 9.49
CA LYS A 24 -18.45 -7.73 8.27
C LYS A 24 -17.23 -8.53 8.71
N THR A 25 -17.21 -9.83 8.42
CA THR A 25 -16.02 -10.64 8.62
C THR A 25 -14.86 -9.90 7.93
N PRO A 26 -13.73 -9.66 8.63
CA PRO A 26 -12.58 -9.05 8.00
C PRO A 26 -12.26 -9.88 6.76
N ASP A 27 -12.14 -9.22 5.61
CA ASP A 27 -11.80 -9.91 4.39
C ASP A 27 -10.33 -10.33 4.46
N PHE A 28 -10.11 -11.58 4.83
CA PHE A 28 -8.80 -12.19 4.83
C PHE A 28 -8.42 -12.67 3.42
N SER A 29 -9.08 -12.28 2.32
CA SER A 29 -8.53 -12.52 0.98
C SER A 29 -7.36 -11.59 0.67
N ASN A 30 -7.20 -10.51 1.42
CA ASN A 30 -6.07 -9.58 1.35
C ASN A 30 -5.05 -9.86 2.47
N VAL A 31 -4.76 -11.14 2.74
CA VAL A 31 -3.66 -11.52 3.63
C VAL A 31 -2.38 -10.99 3.00
N PHE A 32 -1.78 -9.97 3.60
CA PHE A 32 -0.49 -9.42 3.20
C PHE A 32 0.60 -10.51 3.34
N ASN A 33 0.70 -11.40 2.36
CA ASN A 33 1.83 -12.31 2.13
C ASN A 33 2.27 -12.11 0.67
N LYS A 34 2.31 -10.85 0.25
CA LYS A 34 2.53 -10.46 -1.14
C LYS A 34 3.96 -9.99 -1.28
N VAL A 35 4.58 -10.35 -2.39
CA VAL A 35 5.87 -9.84 -2.81
C VAL A 35 5.69 -9.24 -4.19
N THR A 36 6.25 -8.07 -4.45
CA THR A 36 6.15 -7.40 -5.76
C THR A 36 7.45 -6.72 -6.08
N ALA A 37 7.88 -6.80 -7.34
CA ALA A 37 9.00 -6.04 -7.86
C ALA A 37 8.46 -4.83 -8.63
N PRO A 38 8.21 -3.68 -7.97
CA PRO A 38 7.71 -2.51 -8.66
C PRO A 38 8.73 -1.98 -9.67
N ALA A 39 8.25 -1.39 -10.76
CA ALA A 39 9.11 -0.62 -11.64
C ALA A 39 9.65 0.62 -10.88
N ALA A 40 10.87 1.03 -11.21
CA ALA A 40 11.46 2.21 -10.60
C ALA A 40 10.59 3.46 -10.86
N GLY A 41 10.46 4.30 -9.84
CA GLY A 41 9.62 5.51 -9.90
C GLY A 41 8.13 5.26 -9.72
N VAL A 42 7.65 4.01 -9.62
CA VAL A 42 6.23 3.72 -9.47
C VAL A 42 5.85 3.64 -7.99
N VAL A 43 4.81 4.41 -7.63
CA VAL A 43 4.26 4.45 -6.28
C VAL A 43 3.49 3.17 -5.98
N GLN A 44 3.83 2.55 -4.86
CA GLN A 44 3.16 1.39 -4.28
C GLN A 44 2.62 1.72 -2.89
N GLU A 45 1.79 0.84 -2.36
CA GLU A 45 1.50 0.83 -0.93
C GLU A 45 2.80 0.62 -0.15
N ALA A 46 2.90 1.23 1.03
CA ALA A 46 4.07 1.11 1.89
C ALA A 46 4.28 -0.37 2.29
N PRO A 47 5.42 -0.99 1.92
CA PRO A 47 5.73 -2.36 2.29
C PRO A 47 6.18 -2.44 3.75
N ASN A 48 6.29 -3.67 4.26
CA ASN A 48 6.86 -3.91 5.60
C ASN A 48 8.39 -3.96 5.55
N SER A 49 8.94 -4.49 4.46
CA SER A 49 10.36 -4.52 4.19
C SER A 49 10.63 -4.50 2.69
N VAL A 50 11.89 -4.20 2.36
CA VAL A 50 12.38 -4.16 0.99
C VAL A 50 13.57 -5.11 0.86
N ILE A 51 13.62 -5.89 -0.21
CA ILE A 51 14.77 -6.73 -0.55
C ILE A 51 15.51 -6.08 -1.71
N LEU A 52 16.81 -5.88 -1.54
CA LEU A 52 17.74 -5.54 -2.61
C LEU A 52 18.29 -6.83 -3.19
N ASN A 53 17.95 -7.15 -4.44
CA ASN A 53 18.31 -8.42 -5.05
C ASN A 53 19.67 -8.39 -5.76
N ASN A 54 20.08 -7.23 -6.24
CA ASN A 54 21.31 -7.04 -7.02
C ASN A 54 22.18 -5.96 -6.40
N ALA A 55 23.49 -6.02 -6.69
CA ALA A 55 24.42 -4.97 -6.30
C ALA A 55 24.07 -3.65 -7.02
N GLY A 56 24.13 -2.55 -6.28
CA GLY A 56 23.74 -1.25 -6.81
C GLY A 56 23.48 -0.20 -5.75
N SER A 57 23.31 1.03 -6.20
CA SER A 57 22.97 2.17 -5.35
C SER A 57 21.50 2.51 -5.52
N TYR A 58 20.76 2.55 -4.42
CA TYR A 58 19.30 2.68 -4.39
C TYR A 58 18.88 3.92 -3.59
N LYS A 59 17.84 4.58 -4.11
CA LYS A 59 17.15 5.70 -3.49
C LYS A 59 15.71 5.30 -3.19
N PHE A 60 15.17 5.80 -2.11
CA PHE A 60 13.83 5.48 -1.66
C PHE A 60 13.03 6.74 -1.38
N CYS A 61 11.78 6.73 -1.82
CA CYS A 61 10.81 7.79 -1.56
C CYS A 61 9.84 7.29 -0.48
N TYR A 62 9.63 8.08 0.56
CA TYR A 62 8.72 7.75 1.67
C TYR A 62 7.43 8.58 1.64
N THR A 63 7.49 9.75 1.00
CA THR A 63 6.39 10.70 0.90
C THR A 63 6.27 11.16 -0.54
N THR A 64 5.06 11.14 -1.08
CA THR A 64 4.79 11.61 -2.44
C THR A 64 3.39 12.20 -2.52
N SER A 65 3.20 13.17 -3.41
CA SER A 65 1.88 13.69 -3.79
C SER A 65 1.23 12.88 -4.93
N ALA A 66 1.96 11.95 -5.55
CA ALA A 66 1.46 11.10 -6.61
C ALA A 66 0.48 10.05 -6.08
N SER A 67 -0.47 9.64 -6.93
CA SER A 67 -1.43 8.59 -6.62
C SER A 67 -0.79 7.19 -6.70
N LEU A 68 -1.44 6.19 -6.08
CA LEU A 68 -1.03 4.79 -6.19
C LEU A 68 -0.94 4.35 -7.66
N ALA A 69 0.10 3.57 -8.00
CA ALA A 69 0.48 3.21 -9.37
C ALA A 69 0.85 4.40 -10.29
N GLY A 70 0.84 5.63 -9.78
CA GLY A 70 1.42 6.79 -10.44
C GLY A 70 2.95 6.76 -10.39
N SER A 71 3.57 7.67 -11.13
CA SER A 71 5.01 7.83 -11.10
C SER A 71 5.40 9.05 -10.28
N THR A 72 6.33 8.87 -9.34
CA THR A 72 7.03 9.96 -8.68
C THR A 72 8.44 10.03 -9.27
N LEU A 73 8.72 11.11 -10.00
CA LEU A 73 9.99 11.32 -10.71
C LEU A 73 10.78 12.48 -10.12
N ASP A 74 10.24 13.18 -9.12
CA ASP A 74 10.95 14.30 -8.51
C ASP A 74 12.10 13.75 -7.66
N PRO A 75 13.37 13.96 -8.05
CA PRO A 75 14.51 13.44 -7.31
C PRO A 75 14.66 14.04 -5.91
N THR A 76 13.96 15.14 -5.60
CA THR A 76 13.98 15.75 -4.25
C THR A 76 13.17 14.95 -3.22
N ASP A 77 12.19 14.16 -3.67
CA ASP A 77 11.38 13.28 -2.82
C ASP A 77 12.12 11.98 -2.45
N TYR A 78 13.30 11.76 -3.02
CA TYR A 78 14.09 10.55 -2.85
C TYR A 78 15.27 10.76 -1.91
N ILE A 79 15.29 9.97 -0.85
CA ILE A 79 16.43 9.88 0.06
C ILE A 79 17.34 8.77 -0.45
N SER A 80 18.61 9.08 -0.66
CA SER A 80 19.63 8.07 -1.00
C SER A 80 19.81 7.16 0.21
N GLY A 81 19.39 5.90 0.08
CA GLY A 81 19.14 5.06 1.25
C GLY A 81 20.10 3.89 1.40
N SER A 82 20.60 3.30 0.32
CA SER A 82 21.41 2.08 0.43
C SER A 82 22.31 1.84 -0.78
N VAL A 83 23.53 1.37 -0.53
CA VAL A 83 24.44 0.82 -1.55
C VAL A 83 24.66 -0.64 -1.18
N LEU A 84 24.28 -1.55 -2.07
CA LEU A 84 24.69 -2.95 -1.99
C LEU A 84 26.01 -3.09 -2.75
N ASP A 85 27.11 -3.18 -2.01
CA ASP A 85 28.46 -3.33 -2.56
C ASP A 85 28.84 -4.82 -2.63
N GLY A 86 29.02 -5.32 -3.85
CA GLY A 86 29.42 -6.70 -4.12
C GLY A 86 28.31 -7.76 -4.09
N ASP A 87 28.61 -8.94 -4.65
CA ASP A 87 27.74 -10.12 -4.77
C ASP A 87 27.54 -10.85 -3.42
N SER A 88 27.14 -10.11 -2.39
CA SER A 88 26.84 -10.69 -1.06
C SER A 88 25.46 -11.35 -0.98
N GLY A 89 24.76 -11.47 -2.11
CA GLY A 89 23.40 -11.99 -2.20
C GLY A 89 22.33 -10.97 -1.76
N PRO A 90 21.04 -11.34 -1.85
CA PRO A 90 19.95 -10.42 -1.53
C PRO A 90 19.95 -10.01 -0.05
N ILE A 91 19.73 -8.71 0.21
CA ILE A 91 19.64 -8.16 1.58
C ILE A 91 18.24 -7.61 1.83
N GLU A 92 17.63 -8.01 2.95
CA GLU A 92 16.38 -7.43 3.44
C GLU A 92 16.65 -6.21 4.32
N LEU A 93 15.99 -5.10 3.97
CA LEU A 93 16.01 -3.84 4.70
C LEU A 93 14.63 -3.62 5.34
N PRO A 94 14.54 -3.44 6.67
CA PRO A 94 13.29 -3.19 7.37
C PRO A 94 12.85 -1.72 7.24
N ILE A 95 12.67 -1.27 6.00
CA ILE A 95 12.23 0.09 5.64
C ILE A 95 10.88 0.03 4.91
N GLN A 96 10.14 1.14 4.94
CA GLN A 96 8.78 1.22 4.40
C GLN A 96 8.61 2.34 3.35
N PRO A 97 9.33 2.29 2.21
CA PRO A 97 9.22 3.30 1.17
C PRO A 97 8.01 3.08 0.28
N VAL A 98 7.45 4.16 -0.28
CA VAL A 98 6.34 4.10 -1.25
C VAL A 98 6.83 3.97 -2.70
N ALA A 99 8.09 4.31 -2.99
CA ALA A 99 8.70 4.08 -4.29
C ALA A 99 10.23 3.94 -4.17
N TRP A 100 10.86 3.40 -5.22
CA TRP A 100 12.31 3.27 -5.30
C TRP A 100 12.84 3.80 -6.64
N ALA A 101 14.12 4.16 -6.68
CA ALA A 101 14.83 4.53 -7.90
C ALA A 101 16.31 4.12 -7.78
N ALA A 102 16.99 3.94 -8.91
CA ALA A 102 18.43 3.75 -8.91
C ALA A 102 19.17 5.09 -8.73
N ALA A 103 20.30 5.07 -8.03
CA ALA A 103 21.10 6.25 -7.75
C ALA A 103 22.23 6.50 -8.76
N GLY A 104 22.54 5.54 -9.63
CA GLY A 104 23.65 5.62 -10.58
C GLY A 104 23.43 4.82 -11.85
N ALA A 105 23.45 3.48 -11.77
CA ALA A 105 23.19 2.62 -12.91
C ALA A 105 21.71 2.64 -13.33
N ALA A 106 21.41 2.20 -14.56
CA ALA A 106 20.03 2.09 -15.03
C ALA A 106 19.24 1.12 -14.15
N ALA A 107 18.10 1.59 -13.62
CA ALA A 107 17.22 0.78 -12.80
C ALA A 107 16.62 -0.37 -13.63
N LYS A 108 16.68 -1.61 -13.11
CA LYS A 108 16.02 -2.76 -13.72
C LYS A 108 14.88 -3.23 -12.82
N THR A 109 13.76 -3.58 -13.44
CA THR A 109 12.67 -4.23 -12.72
C THR A 109 13.19 -5.54 -12.14
N GLY A 110 12.98 -5.75 -10.84
CA GLY A 110 13.53 -6.89 -10.11
C GLY A 110 14.76 -6.58 -9.26
N ASP A 111 15.42 -5.41 -9.41
CA ASP A 111 16.52 -5.03 -8.52
C ASP A 111 16.05 -4.82 -7.08
N VAL A 112 14.83 -4.31 -6.93
CA VAL A 112 14.20 -4.02 -5.64
C VAL A 112 12.86 -4.75 -5.56
N THR A 113 12.61 -5.37 -4.42
CA THR A 113 11.40 -6.14 -4.15
C THR A 113 10.74 -5.67 -2.87
N PHE A 114 9.44 -5.38 -2.94
CA PHE A 114 8.61 -4.92 -1.83
C PHE A 114 7.91 -6.13 -1.22
N VAL A 115 8.04 -6.27 0.11
CA VAL A 115 7.48 -7.39 0.87
C VAL A 115 6.40 -6.87 1.80
N TYR A 116 5.20 -7.43 1.65
CA TYR A 116 4.03 -7.11 2.45
C TYR A 116 3.74 -8.30 3.36
N LYS A 117 3.84 -8.08 4.67
CA LYS A 117 3.61 -9.04 5.76
C LYS A 117 2.34 -8.65 6.52
N GLY A 118 1.46 -9.61 6.70
CA GLY A 118 0.17 -9.45 7.35
C GLY A 118 0.38 -9.57 8.84
N VAL A 119 -0.11 -8.57 9.56
CA VAL A 119 -0.29 -8.70 11.00
C VAL A 119 -1.44 -9.66 11.22
N LYS A 120 -1.13 -10.78 11.89
CA LYS A 120 -2.09 -11.79 12.32
C LYS A 120 -2.97 -11.27 13.45
#